data_AF-A0AA86MVJ5-F1
#
_entry.id   AF-A0AA86MVJ5-F1
#
_cell.length_a   1.000
_cell.length_b   1.000
_cell.length_c   1.000
_cell.angle_alpha   90.00
_cell.angle_beta   90.00
_cell.angle_gamma   90.00
#
_symmetry.space_group_name_H-M   'P 1'
#
loop_
_entity.id
_entity.type
_entity.pdbx_description
1 polymer ?
#
loop_
_entity_poly.entity_id
_entity_poly.type
_entity_poly.pdbx_seq_one_letter_code
_entity_poly.pdbx_strand_id
1 'polypeptide(L)'
;MRALDLPAGSLGGIVAFYSLIHLRRDAVVPVLRDMARVLGKNGRLLVGCHLGQQDLHVDERFGQSVSLDATLFEPAELAEYLTEAGFTWRKP
;
A
#
# COMPACT_ATOMS: atom_id res chain seq x y z
N MET A 1 -2.11 0.58 -9.18
CA MET A 1 -2.89 -0.67 -9.09
C MET A 1 -4.17 -0.36 -8.34
N ARG A 2 -5.35 -0.62 -8.93
CA ARG A 2 -6.64 -0.32 -8.28
C ARG A 2 -7.57 -1.54 -8.16
N ALA A 3 -7.31 -2.59 -8.94
CA ALA A 3 -7.94 -3.90 -8.85
C ALA A 3 -6.99 -4.98 -9.40
N LEU A 4 -7.03 -6.17 -8.82
CA LEU A 4 -6.30 -7.37 -9.19
C LEU A 4 -7.26 -8.33 -9.87
N ASP A 5 -7.07 -8.54 -11.17
CA ASP A 5 -7.81 -9.54 -11.95
C ASP A 5 -7.28 -10.96 -11.67
N LEU A 6 -7.41 -11.37 -10.41
CA LEU A 6 -6.96 -12.66 -9.88
C LEU A 6 -8.08 -13.26 -9.03
N PRO A 7 -8.24 -14.60 -9.01
CA PRO A 7 -9.21 -15.25 -8.15
C PRO A 7 -8.97 -14.99 -6.66
N ALA A 8 -10.01 -15.10 -5.85
CA ALA A 8 -9.85 -15.05 -4.40
C ALA A 8 -8.97 -16.22 -3.92
N GLY A 9 -8.08 -15.95 -2.96
CA GLY A 9 -7.22 -16.97 -2.37
C GLY A 9 -6.14 -17.57 -3.29
N SER A 10 -5.90 -17.00 -4.47
CA SER A 10 -4.96 -17.58 -5.45
C SER A 10 -3.48 -17.33 -5.12
N LEU A 11 -3.16 -16.36 -4.27
CA LEU A 11 -1.78 -15.96 -3.96
C LEU A 11 -1.34 -16.43 -2.56
N GLY A 12 -0.10 -16.92 -2.48
CA GLY A 12 0.58 -17.20 -1.20
C GLY A 12 1.20 -15.97 -0.55
N GLY A 13 1.40 -14.88 -1.30
CA GLY A 13 1.93 -13.63 -0.77
C GLY A 13 1.92 -12.48 -1.77
N ILE A 14 2.01 -11.25 -1.25
CA ILE A 14 2.11 -10.01 -2.02
C ILE A 14 3.25 -9.17 -1.43
N VAL A 15 4.07 -8.59 -2.31
CA VAL A 15 5.06 -7.58 -1.95
C VAL A 15 4.68 -6.25 -2.61
N ALA A 16 4.20 -5.30 -1.82
CA ALA A 16 3.86 -3.95 -2.24
C ALA A 16 4.99 -2.99 -1.84
N PHE A 17 6.12 -3.07 -2.54
CA PHE A 17 7.31 -2.28 -2.24
C PHE A 17 7.23 -0.91 -2.92
N TYR A 18 7.08 0.14 -2.12
CA TYR A 18 6.86 1.54 -2.56
C TYR A 18 5.72 1.67 -3.58
N SER A 19 4.71 0.80 -3.50
CA SER A 19 3.58 0.82 -4.44
C SER A 19 2.40 1.63 -3.91
N LEU A 20 2.16 1.62 -2.59
CA LEU A 20 1.05 2.34 -1.97
C LEU A 20 1.23 3.86 -1.97
N ILE A 21 2.47 4.35 -2.07
CA ILE A 21 2.77 5.79 -2.07
C ILE A 21 2.18 6.51 -3.29
N HIS A 22 1.78 5.80 -4.33
CA HIS A 22 1.15 6.38 -5.52
C HIS A 22 -0.39 6.41 -5.43
N LEU A 23 -0.95 6.01 -4.30
CA LEU A 23 -2.38 6.05 -4.05
C LEU A 23 -2.69 7.25 -3.18
N ARG A 24 -3.77 7.96 -3.52
CA ARG A 24 -4.41 8.85 -2.55
C ARG A 24 -4.89 8.03 -1.35
N ARG A 25 -4.89 8.64 -0.16
CA ARG A 25 -5.26 7.99 1.11
C ARG A 25 -6.60 7.26 1.03
N ASP A 26 -7.61 7.85 0.40
CA ASP A 26 -8.94 7.28 0.26
C ASP A 26 -9.02 6.00 -0.58
N ALA A 27 -8.01 5.77 -1.44
CA ALA A 27 -7.91 4.56 -2.26
C ALA A 27 -7.12 3.43 -1.59
N VAL A 28 -6.43 3.69 -0.47
CA VAL A 28 -5.52 2.71 0.16
C VAL A 28 -6.28 1.51 0.70
N VAL A 29 -7.30 1.74 1.53
CA VAL A 29 -8.10 0.65 2.12
C VAL A 29 -8.80 -0.20 1.05
N PRO A 30 -9.47 0.37 0.03
CA PRO A 30 -10.02 -0.43 -1.08
C PRO A 30 -8.98 -1.33 -1.77
N VAL A 31 -7.78 -0.82 -2.03
CA VAL A 31 -6.70 -1.61 -2.64
C VAL A 31 -6.21 -2.71 -1.70
N LEU A 32 -6.05 -2.41 -0.41
CA LEU A 32 -5.66 -3.41 0.59
C LEU A 32 -6.72 -4.51 0.73
N ARG A 33 -8.02 -4.18 0.69
CA ARG A 33 -9.11 -5.18 0.69
C ARG A 33 -9.03 -6.11 -0.50
N ASP A 34 -8.72 -5.56 -1.68
CA ASP A 34 -8.56 -6.36 -2.88
C ASP A 34 -7.32 -7.27 -2.82
N MET A 35 -6.22 -6.77 -2.22
CA MET A 35 -5.05 -7.60 -1.89
C MET A 35 -5.39 -8.71 -0.89
N ALA A 36 -6.18 -8.41 0.15
CA ALA A 36 -6.62 -9.41 1.12
C ALA A 36 -7.48 -10.50 0.46
N ARG A 37 -8.37 -10.13 -0.46
CA ARG A 37 -9.24 -11.06 -1.21
C ARG A 37 -8.42 -12.10 -1.99
N VAL A 38 -7.37 -11.69 -2.69
CA VAL A 38 -6.57 -12.61 -3.53
C VAL A 38 -5.58 -13.45 -2.73
N LEU A 39 -5.32 -13.10 -1.47
CA LEU A 39 -4.44 -13.87 -0.59
C LEU A 39 -5.17 -15.10 -0.02
N GLY A 40 -4.51 -16.25 -0.05
CA GLY A 40 -4.99 -17.46 0.61
C GLY A 40 -5.04 -17.31 2.13
N LYS A 41 -5.64 -18.29 2.83
CA LYS A 41 -5.82 -18.30 4.30
C LYS A 41 -4.55 -18.01 5.11
N ASN A 42 -3.38 -18.40 4.58
CA ASN A 42 -2.08 -18.17 5.21
C ASN A 42 -1.19 -17.19 4.41
N GLY A 43 -1.80 -16.43 3.50
CA GLY A 43 -1.12 -15.44 2.70
C GLY A 43 -0.46 -14.36 3.57
N ARG A 44 0.57 -13.73 3.03
CA ARG A 44 1.28 -12.64 3.70
C ARG A 44 1.40 -11.44 2.78
N LEU A 45 1.23 -10.26 3.35
CA LEU A 45 1.49 -8.99 2.70
C LEU A 45 2.75 -8.37 3.32
N LEU A 46 3.69 -7.96 2.46
CA LEU A 46 4.81 -7.11 2.83
C LEU A 46 4.62 -5.74 2.19
N VAL A 47 4.66 -4.67 2.99
CA VAL A 47 4.54 -3.29 2.53
C VAL A 47 5.85 -2.54 2.80
N GLY A 48 6.36 -1.86 1.78
CA GLY A 48 7.39 -0.83 1.93
C GLY A 48 6.82 0.53 1.52
N CYS A 49 7.02 1.57 2.32
CA CYS A 49 6.52 2.92 2.01
C CYS A 49 7.42 4.00 2.65
N HIS A 50 7.18 5.26 2.28
CA HIS A 50 7.80 6.41 2.92
C HIS A 50 6.98 6.86 4.13
N LEU A 51 7.65 7.08 5.26
CA LEU A 51 7.01 7.58 6.47
C LEU A 51 6.91 9.10 6.47
N GLY A 52 5.77 9.64 6.90
CA GLY A 52 5.51 11.07 6.96
C GLY A 52 4.01 11.36 7.03
N GLN A 53 3.65 12.64 7.13
CA GLN A 53 2.29 13.06 7.49
C GLN A 53 1.51 13.66 6.30
N GLN A 54 2.16 13.88 5.16
CA GLN A 54 1.63 14.68 4.05
C GLN A 54 1.81 13.99 2.71
N ASP A 55 1.13 14.52 1.70
CA ASP A 55 1.46 14.24 0.31
C ASP A 55 2.66 15.12 -0.09
N LEU A 56 3.58 14.55 -0.86
CA LEU A 56 4.77 15.20 -1.36
C LEU A 56 4.68 15.30 -2.88
N HIS A 57 4.82 16.51 -3.39
CA HIS A 57 5.09 16.74 -4.81
C HIS A 57 6.60 16.83 -5.04
N VAL A 58 7.08 16.16 -6.09
CA VAL A 58 8.48 16.13 -6.49
C VAL A 58 8.57 16.63 -7.93
N ASP A 59 9.20 17.79 -8.10
CA ASP A 59 9.44 18.43 -9.41
C ASP A 59 10.80 18.02 -10.04
N GLU A 60 11.71 17.48 -9.22
CA GLU A 60 13.03 17.05 -9.67
C GLU A 60 13.45 15.75 -8.97
N ARG A 61 13.96 14.80 -9.76
CA ARG A 61 14.56 13.57 -9.24
C ARG A 61 15.78 13.18 -10.07
N PHE A 62 16.90 12.94 -9.38
CA PHE A 62 18.17 12.55 -10.00
C PHE A 62 18.64 13.52 -11.10
N GLY A 63 18.45 14.83 -10.88
CA GLY A 63 18.82 15.87 -11.86
C GLY A 63 17.94 15.88 -13.10
N GLN A 64 16.76 15.26 -13.07
CA GLN A 64 15.76 15.29 -14.13
C GLN A 64 14.47 15.92 -13.60
N SER A 65 13.88 16.81 -14.40
CA SER A 65 12.54 17.32 -14.13
C SER A 65 11.53 16.19 -14.18
N VAL A 66 10.71 16.08 -13.15
CA VAL A 66 9.62 15.11 -13.02
C VAL A 66 8.38 15.81 -12.48
N SER A 67 7.25 15.12 -12.45
CA SER A 67 6.04 15.59 -11.75
C SER A 67 5.48 14.36 -11.05
N LEU A 68 5.91 14.14 -9.82
CA LEU A 68 5.57 12.94 -9.06
C LEU A 68 4.92 13.31 -7.73
N ASP A 69 3.73 12.77 -7.52
CA ASP A 69 3.06 12.82 -6.22
C ASP A 69 3.32 11.51 -5.46
N ALA A 70 3.62 11.66 -4.17
CA ALA A 70 3.76 10.56 -3.25
C ALA A 70 2.99 10.83 -1.96
N THR A 71 2.15 9.89 -1.54
CA THR A 71 1.55 9.88 -0.21
C THR A 71 2.52 9.23 0.78
N LEU A 72 2.84 9.96 1.85
CA LEU A 72 3.60 9.45 2.97
C LEU A 72 2.64 8.98 4.07
N PHE A 73 3.00 7.90 4.75
CA PHE A 73 2.14 7.28 5.75
C PHE A 73 2.71 7.42 7.15
N GLU A 74 1.86 7.71 8.11
CA GLU A 74 2.24 7.49 9.50
C GLU A 74 2.13 5.99 9.83
N PRO A 75 3.01 5.44 10.69
CA PRO A 75 2.92 4.04 11.06
C PRO A 75 1.57 3.64 11.68
N ALA A 76 0.97 4.53 12.48
CA ALA A 76 -0.34 4.29 13.12
C ALA A 76 -1.47 4.25 12.09
N GLU A 77 -1.50 5.23 11.18
CA GLU A 77 -2.45 5.30 10.07
C GLU A 77 -2.36 4.06 9.18
N LEU A 78 -1.16 3.64 8.78
CA LEU A 78 -1.00 2.45 7.95
C LEU A 78 -1.48 1.17 8.69
N ALA A 79 -1.25 1.08 9.99
CA ALA A 79 -1.74 -0.03 10.80
C ALA A 79 -3.27 -0.07 10.87
N GLU A 80 -3.92 1.10 10.96
CA GLU A 80 -5.38 1.23 10.90
C GLU A 80 -5.91 0.79 9.54
N TYR A 81 -5.33 1.27 8.44
CA TYR A 81 -5.73 0.85 7.09
C TYR A 81 -5.57 -0.65 6.85
N LEU A 82 -4.47 -1.24 7.32
CA LEU A 82 -4.25 -2.69 7.24
C LEU A 82 -5.33 -3.45 8.02
N THR A 83 -5.65 -2.97 9.23
CA THR A 83 -6.67 -3.57 10.10
C THR A 83 -8.06 -3.46 9.47
N GLU A 84 -8.43 -2.30 8.95
CA GLU A 84 -9.71 -2.05 8.27
C GLU A 84 -9.89 -2.89 6.99
N ALA A 85 -8.77 -3.26 6.36
CA ALA A 85 -8.73 -4.14 5.20
C ALA A 85 -8.74 -5.64 5.54
N GLY A 86 -8.71 -6.00 6.84
CA GLY A 86 -8.76 -7.38 7.31
C GLY A 86 -7.40 -8.04 7.55
N PHE A 87 -6.31 -7.27 7.56
CA PHE A 87 -4.99 -7.79 7.94
C PHE A 87 -4.77 -7.66 9.44
N THR A 88 -4.10 -8.65 10.03
CA THR A 88 -3.51 -8.52 11.36
C THR A 88 -2.10 -7.94 11.24
N TRP A 89 -1.92 -6.72 11.72
CA TRP A 89 -0.60 -6.11 11.85
C TRP A 89 -0.04 -6.36 13.26
N ARG A 90 1.26 -6.69 13.33
CA ARG A 90 2.01 -6.67 14.58
C ARG A 90 3.23 -5.80 14.34
N LYS A 91 3.42 -4.82 15.22
CA LYS A 91 4.65 -4.04 15.23
C LYS A 91 5.83 -5.01 15.42
N PRO A 92 6.88 -4.92 14.59
CA PRO A 92 8.09 -5.70 14.80
C PRO A 92 8.75 -5.34 16.14
#